data_AF-A0A5C1H854-F1
#
_entry.id   AF-A0A5C1H854-F1
#
_cell.length_a   1.000
_cell.length_b   1.000
_cell.length_c   1.000
_cell.angle_alpha   90.00
_cell.angle_beta   90.00
_cell.angle_gamma   90.00
#
_symmetry.space_group_name_H-M   'P 1'
#
loop_
_entity.id
_entity.type
_entity.pdbx_description
1 polymer ?
#
loop_
_entity_poly.entity_id
_entity_poly.type
_entity_poly.pdbx_seq_one_letter_code
_entity_poly.pdbx_strand_id
1 'polypeptide(L)' 'MKEDIKYLHNFSLKKNKHLTLFLTKYARLKNYNSININKKKYKIWIKIIKQFRYLGLFPFIKQNFLQLN' A
#
# COMPACT_ATOMS: atom_id res chain seq x y z
N MET A 1 15.69 6.34 -22.56
CA MET A 1 14.45 5.56 -22.84
C MET A 1 14.29 4.32 -21.97
N LYS A 2 15.10 3.24 -22.08
CA LYS A 2 14.97 2.09 -21.15
C LYS A 2 15.37 2.43 -19.70
N GLU A 3 16.25 3.41 -19.51
CA GLU A 3 16.73 3.85 -18.19
C GLU A 3 15.69 4.72 -17.45
N ASP A 4 14.94 5.57 -18.15
CA ASP A 4 13.85 6.40 -17.60
C ASP A 4 12.70 5.56 -17.00
N ILE A 5 12.32 4.48 -17.69
CA ILE A 5 11.31 3.54 -17.19
C ILE A 5 11.80 2.85 -15.90
N LYS A 6 13.10 2.54 -15.83
CA LYS A 6 13.72 1.93 -14.65
C LYS A 6 13.73 2.90 -13.45
N TYR A 7 13.91 4.20 -13.70
CA TYR A 7 13.80 5.26 -12.68
C TYR A 7 12.38 5.42 -12.15
N LEU A 8 11.37 5.44 -13.03
CA LEU A 8 9.96 5.55 -12.63
C LEU A 8 9.52 4.33 -11.79
N HIS A 9 9.96 3.14 -12.20
CA HIS A 9 9.68 1.88 -11.54
C HIS A 9 10.30 1.79 -10.14
N ASN A 10 11.56 2.24 -9.98
CA ASN A 10 12.24 2.30 -8.67
C ASN A 10 11.61 3.33 -7.71
N PHE A 11 11.08 4.43 -8.23
CA PHE A 11 10.38 5.44 -7.42
C PHE A 11 9.04 4.92 -6.89
N SER A 12 8.29 4.20 -7.72
CA SER A 12 6.99 3.61 -7.37
C SER A 12 7.13 2.44 -6.38
N LEU A 13 8.11 1.56 -6.58
CA LEU A 13 8.31 0.39 -5.73
C LEU A 13 8.77 0.72 -4.30
N LYS A 14 9.66 1.70 -4.12
CA LYS A 14 10.16 2.07 -2.78
C LYS A 14 9.06 2.65 -1.90
N LYS A 15 8.13 3.45 -2.46
CA LYS A 15 7.01 4.03 -1.70
C LYS A 15 5.91 2.99 -1.39
N ASN A 16 5.62 2.09 -2.32
CA ASN A 16 4.59 1.05 -2.11
C ASN A 16 5.00 0.00 -1.07
N LYS A 17 6.30 -0.33 -0.95
CA LYS A 17 6.80 -1.31 0.02
C LYS A 17 6.58 -0.90 1.48
N HIS A 18 6.53 0.40 1.76
CA HIS A 18 6.22 0.90 3.10
C HIS A 18 4.71 0.98 3.37
N LEU A 19 3.90 1.27 2.35
CA LEU A 19 2.44 1.28 2.46
C LEU A 19 1.89 -0.12 2.72
N THR A 20 2.49 -1.17 2.12
CA THR A 20 2.08 -2.55 2.35
C THR A 20 2.32 -3.04 3.78
N LEU A 21 3.23 -2.42 4.56
CA LEU A 21 3.41 -2.76 5.98
C LEU A 21 2.17 -2.51 6.82
N PHE A 22 1.37 -1.49 6.44
CA PHE A 22 0.12 -1.10 7.09
C PHE A 22 -1.09 -1.90 6.61
N LEU A 23 -0.88 -2.78 5.63
CA LEU A 23 -1.92 -3.60 5.05
C LEU A 23 -1.71 -5.07 5.39
N THR A 24 -2.81 -5.78 5.55
CA THR A 24 -2.85 -7.24 5.64
C THR A 24 -2.67 -7.84 4.25
N LYS A 25 -2.48 -9.18 4.18
CA LYS A 25 -2.40 -9.90 2.90
C LYS A 25 -3.60 -9.69 1.98
N TYR A 26 -4.76 -9.29 2.54
CA TYR A 26 -6.00 -8.99 1.82
C TYR A 26 -6.19 -7.51 1.49
N ALA A 27 -5.12 -6.70 1.58
CA ALA A 27 -5.17 -5.25 1.43
C ALA A 27 -6.09 -4.51 2.42
N ARG A 28 -6.50 -5.16 3.54
CA ARG A 28 -7.20 -4.47 4.65
C ARG A 28 -6.18 -3.75 5.55
N LEU A 29 -6.56 -2.61 6.11
CA LEU A 29 -5.74 -1.90 7.10
C LEU A 29 -5.50 -2.78 8.33
N LYS A 30 -4.25 -2.89 8.76
CA LYS A 30 -3.88 -3.53 10.03
C LYS A 30 -4.32 -2.68 11.21
N ASN A 31 -4.69 -3.33 12.30
CA ASN A 31 -5.11 -2.61 13.51
C ASN A 31 -3.91 -1.91 14.17
N TYR A 32 -4.13 -0.76 14.82
CA TYR A 32 -3.04 0.01 15.44
C TYR A 32 -2.20 -0.84 16.40
N ASN A 33 -2.85 -1.64 17.24
CA ASN A 33 -2.20 -2.49 18.24
C ASN A 33 -1.26 -3.54 17.63
N SER A 34 -1.44 -3.89 16.34
CA SER A 34 -0.59 -4.85 15.64
C SER A 34 0.66 -4.23 15.02
N ILE A 35 0.86 -2.92 15.18
CA ILE A 35 1.94 -2.16 14.55
C ILE A 35 2.66 -1.35 15.63
N ASN A 36 3.96 -1.60 15.80
CA ASN A 36 4.78 -0.86 16.76
C ASN A 36 5.17 0.54 16.21
N ILE A 37 4.19 1.44 16.14
CA ILE A 37 4.41 2.84 15.74
C ILE A 37 3.63 3.83 16.61
N ASN A 38 4.04 5.10 16.58
CA ASN A 38 3.33 6.18 17.24
C ASN A 38 1.92 6.41 16.62
N LYS A 39 0.90 6.58 17.47
CA LYS A 39 -0.49 6.88 17.11
C LYS A 39 -0.63 8.07 16.15
N LYS A 40 0.18 9.14 16.31
CA LYS A 40 0.18 10.29 15.38
C LYS A 40 0.58 9.88 13.96
N LYS A 41 1.67 9.13 13.83
CA LYS A 41 2.16 8.62 12.54
C LYS A 41 1.15 7.66 11.91
N TYR A 42 0.53 6.78 12.71
CA TYR A 42 -0.50 5.85 12.22
C TYR A 42 -1.68 6.57 11.56
N LYS A 43 -2.21 7.63 12.19
CA LYS A 43 -3.32 8.41 11.62
C LYS A 43 -2.97 9.04 10.26
N ILE A 44 -1.74 9.51 10.09
CA ILE A 44 -1.27 10.10 8.82
C ILE A 44 -1.25 9.01 7.73
N TRP A 45 -0.66 7.85 8.03
CA TRP A 45 -0.61 6.74 7.08
C TRP A 45 -2.00 6.24 6.66
N ILE A 46 -2.95 6.14 7.60
CA ILE A 46 -4.34 5.79 7.30
C ILE A 46 -4.97 6.78 6.32
N LYS A 47 -4.76 8.10 6.51
CA LYS A 47 -5.27 9.13 5.59
C LYS A 47 -4.68 8.97 4.19
N ILE A 48 -3.37 8.75 4.09
CA ILE A 48 -2.68 8.54 2.81
C ILE A 48 -3.25 7.30 2.11
N ILE A 49 -3.36 6.16 2.80
CA ILE A 49 -3.90 4.92 2.21
C ILE A 49 -5.33 5.14 1.70
N LYS A 50 -6.17 5.87 2.44
CA LYS A 50 -7.52 6.21 1.99
C LYS A 50 -7.52 7.08 0.74
N GLN A 51 -6.64 8.08 0.65
CA GLN A 51 -6.50 8.90 -0.56
C GLN A 51 -6.04 8.07 -1.77
N PHE A 52 -5.07 7.18 -1.59
CA PHE A 52 -4.60 6.28 -2.65
C PHE A 52 -5.71 5.34 -3.16
N ARG A 53 -6.54 4.83 -2.25
CA ARG A 53 -7.72 4.02 -2.62
C ARG A 53 -8.75 4.83 -3.41
N TYR A 54 -8.99 6.08 -2.99
CA TYR A 54 -9.90 6.98 -3.69
C TYR A 54 -9.42 7.29 -5.12
N LEU A 55 -8.11 7.42 -5.31
CA LEU A 55 -7.48 7.62 -6.62
C LEU A 55 -7.39 6.33 -7.47
N GLY A 56 -7.87 5.19 -6.98
CA GLY A 56 -7.75 3.90 -7.67
C GLY A 56 -6.34 3.31 -7.70
N LEU A 57 -5.38 3.93 -7.01
CA LEU A 57 -3.98 3.47 -6.93
C LEU A 57 -3.78 2.28 -5.99
N PHE A 58 -4.77 1.98 -5.14
CA PHE A 58 -4.73 0.86 -4.20
C PHE A 58 -6.08 0.15 -4.10
N PRO A 59 -6.10 -1.19 -4.13
CA PRO A 59 -7.34 -1.94 -3.96
C PRO A 59 -7.88 -1.83 -2.52
N PHE A 60 -9.21 -1.75 -2.39
CA PHE A 60 -9.90 -1.81 -1.09
C PHE A 60 -9.80 -3.21 -0.45
N ILE A 61 -9.89 -4.24 -1.29
CA ILE A 61 -9.79 -5.66 -0.98
C ILE A 61 -8.94 -6.28 -2.07
N LYS A 62 -7.92 -7.06 -1.69
CA LYS A 62 -7.19 -7.88 -2.66
C LYS A 62 -8.13 -9.02 -3.04
N GLN A 63 -8.68 -8.97 -4.25
CA GLN A 63 -9.40 -10.12 -4.81
C GLN A 63 -8.42 -11.28 -4.84
N ASN A 64 -8.82 -12.38 -4.20
CA ASN A 64 -8.15 -13.64 -4.39
C ASN A 64 -8.50 -14.04 -5.82
N PHE A 65 -7.65 -13.71 -6.78
CA PHE A 65 -7.71 -14.39 -8.07
C PHE A 65 -7.42 -15.85 -7.71
N LEU A 66 -8.48 -16.65 -7.55
CA LEU A 66 -8.40 -18.05 -7.92
C LEU A 66 -7.88 -17.97 -9.34
N GLN A 67 -6.58 -18.21 -9.48
CA GLN A 67 -5.91 -18.27 -10.75
C GLN A 67 -6.51 -19.53 -11.38
N LEU A 68 -7.66 -19.33 -12.04
CA LEU A 68 -8.23 -20.29 -12.97
C LEU A 68 -7.13 -20.47 -13.99
N ASN A 69 -6.37 -21.52 -13.73
CA ASN A 69 -5.35 -22.03 -14.62
C ASN A 69 -5.98 -22.33 -15.97
#